data_AF-A0A4T0E4C0-F1
#
_entry.id   AF-A0A4T0E4C0-F1
#
_cell.length_a   1.000
_cell.length_b   1.000
_cell.length_c   1.000
_cell.angle_alpha   90.00
_cell.angle_beta   90.00
_cell.angle_gamma   90.00
#
_symmetry.space_group_name_H-M   'P 1'
#
loop_
_entity.id
_entity.type
_entity.pdbx_description
1 polymer ?
#
loop_
_entity_poly.entity_id
_entity_poly.type
_entity_poly.pdbx_seq_one_letter_code
_entity_poly.pdbx_strand_id
1 'polypeptide(L)'
;MLIRELHNFSTDLDEQPSKFSSRSLRYARNELDQKRKKTNTTAETKMTSSGVKDLFEATRLVLPRRLVMYADKSWILAKDPPPTTEYVFISWHWASFKYDRNKPRREALASIKKMARHATLEAGLKAYWLDVQCVADEILGESPSSDVYGMADIVRNAHHVAIMLPSEHSFHKREWARRLWTLPEGMLAKGRLRIWTTMETGFTRTDLDRIEMTYEFWRPFENDERHYPARILAEYFENHIELSHIEMVIAAIAALSRQDSSNFTQADIAYALMGLLRRKITVNAEDTLFQAMAKLLSLTGDNEYVLERMLSGYAYPAKDGKTAFRGLLSKDQFGTHLWDVRPLGEIVGVDDLDGVIYLNNCRTLPILHQRLPDQTRTKFNELRPSLFPALLLLGLLLLLGLNS
;
A
#
# COMPACT_ATOMS: atom_id res chain seq x y z
N MET A 1 -50.78 23.98 41.52
CA MET A 1 -49.83 22.85 41.54
C MET A 1 -50.00 22.13 40.21
N LEU A 2 -49.21 22.32 39.15
CA LEU A 2 -47.94 23.01 38.95
C LEU A 2 -48.03 23.92 37.70
N ILE A 3 -47.99 25.24 37.92
CA ILE A 3 -47.46 26.23 36.98
C ILE A 3 -46.44 26.99 37.84
N ARG A 4 -45.22 26.44 37.90
CA ARG A 4 -44.03 26.99 38.56
C ARG A 4 -42.93 25.95 38.35
N GLU A 5 -42.21 26.04 37.22
CA GLU A 5 -40.83 25.55 37.00
C GLU A 5 -40.36 26.00 35.59
N LEU A 6 -40.55 27.29 35.24
CA LEU A 6 -40.03 27.89 34.00
C LEU A 6 -39.34 29.25 34.24
N HIS A 7 -38.76 29.42 35.42
CA HIS A 7 -37.85 30.53 35.69
C HIS A 7 -36.68 30.01 36.51
N ASN A 8 -35.47 30.29 36.01
CA ASN A 8 -34.14 29.99 36.55
C ASN A 8 -33.45 28.79 35.91
N PHE A 9 -32.97 28.96 34.68
CA PHE A 9 -31.63 28.52 34.25
C PHE A 9 -31.28 29.30 32.97
N SER A 10 -30.98 30.58 33.15
CA SER A 10 -30.25 31.42 32.20
C SER A 10 -29.11 32.06 32.98
N THR A 11 -27.97 32.21 32.32
CA THR A 11 -26.64 32.65 32.79
C THR A 11 -25.78 31.56 33.40
N ASP A 12 -25.10 30.81 32.52
CA ASP A 12 -23.65 30.56 32.56
C ASP A 12 -23.26 29.78 31.29
N LEU A 13 -23.27 30.48 30.15
CA LEU A 13 -22.54 30.06 28.96
C LEU A 13 -21.22 30.82 28.97
N ASP A 14 -20.25 30.25 29.68
CA ASP A 14 -18.84 30.58 29.45
C ASP A 14 -18.53 30.21 28.00
N GLU A 15 -18.47 31.23 27.13
CA GLU A 15 -17.83 31.15 25.82
C GLU A 15 -16.34 30.86 26.02
N GLN A 16 -16.00 29.58 26.18
CA GLN A 16 -14.65 29.11 25.88
C GLN A 16 -14.53 29.03 24.35
N PRO A 17 -13.69 29.86 23.70
CA PRO A 17 -13.50 29.75 22.26
C PRO A 17 -12.87 28.40 21.96
N SER A 18 -13.67 27.48 21.41
CA SER A 18 -13.17 26.18 20.99
C SER A 18 -12.10 26.40 19.91
N LYS A 19 -10.83 26.17 20.28
CA LYS A 19 -9.68 26.15 19.36
C LYS A 19 -9.79 24.92 18.47
N PHE A 20 -10.70 24.90 17.51
CA PHE A 20 -10.67 23.94 16.42
C PHE A 20 -9.74 24.48 15.33
N SER A 21 -8.50 23.97 15.38
CA SER A 21 -7.45 24.13 14.38
C SER A 21 -7.99 23.91 12.97
N SER A 22 -7.59 24.77 12.01
CA SER A 22 -7.89 24.62 10.60
C SER A 22 -7.48 23.22 10.11
N ARG A 23 -8.45 22.34 9.83
CA ARG A 23 -8.15 20.98 9.38
C ARG A 23 -7.57 20.97 7.97
N SER A 24 -6.53 20.19 7.76
CA SER A 24 -5.83 20.06 6.48
C SER A 24 -6.41 18.93 5.65
N LEU A 25 -6.32 19.06 4.32
CA LEU A 25 -6.42 17.90 3.45
C LEU A 25 -5.12 17.13 3.59
N ARG A 26 -5.21 15.85 3.99
CA ARG A 26 -4.05 14.99 4.16
C ARG A 26 -3.44 14.67 2.80
N TYR A 27 -4.29 14.40 1.82
CA TYR A 27 -3.90 14.08 0.45
C TYR A 27 -4.81 14.78 -0.57
N ALA A 28 -4.23 15.39 -1.61
CA ALA A 28 -4.96 16.08 -2.67
C ALA A 28 -4.34 15.78 -4.04
N ARG A 29 -5.18 15.57 -5.06
CA ARG A 29 -4.75 15.36 -6.46
C ARG A 29 -4.24 16.66 -7.10
N ASN A 30 -4.72 17.82 -6.63
CA ASN A 30 -4.26 19.13 -7.06
C ASN A 30 -3.32 19.75 -6.02
N GLU A 31 -2.01 19.80 -6.32
CA GLU A 31 -1.02 20.47 -5.46
C GLU A 31 -1.29 21.97 -5.30
N LEU A 32 -2.05 22.59 -6.21
CA LEU A 32 -2.48 23.98 -6.14
C LEU A 32 -3.31 24.27 -4.87
N ASP A 33 -4.10 23.30 -4.40
CA ASP A 33 -4.88 23.43 -3.16
C ASP A 33 -4.00 23.37 -1.90
N GLN A 34 -2.84 22.70 -1.97
CA GLN A 34 -1.87 22.65 -0.88
C GLN A 34 -0.97 23.90 -0.83
N LYS A 35 -0.62 24.47 -1.99
CA LYS A 35 0.31 25.62 -2.11
C LYS A 35 -0.31 26.97 -1.68
N ARG A 36 -1.62 27.07 -1.49
CA ARG A 36 -2.30 28.31 -1.04
C ARG A 36 -1.84 28.84 0.33
N LYS A 37 -1.08 28.09 1.13
CA LYS A 37 -0.56 28.59 2.42
C LYS A 37 0.83 29.22 2.39
N LYS A 38 1.59 29.17 1.29
CA LYS A 38 2.90 29.84 1.20
C LYS A 38 3.26 30.18 -0.24
N THR A 39 2.84 31.35 -0.72
CA THR A 39 3.67 32.27 -1.53
C THR A 39 2.81 33.42 -2.01
N ASN A 40 3.15 34.62 -1.55
CA ASN A 40 2.88 35.83 -2.32
C ASN A 40 3.90 35.92 -3.47
N THR A 41 3.37 36.36 -4.61
CA THR A 41 4.03 37.07 -5.72
C THR A 41 4.83 36.27 -6.76
N THR A 42 4.30 36.37 -8.00
CA THR A 42 4.95 36.43 -9.31
C THR A 42 5.61 35.19 -9.93
N ALA A 43 4.96 34.77 -11.02
CA ALA A 43 5.51 34.64 -12.37
C ALA A 43 6.09 33.28 -12.84
N GLU A 44 5.64 32.97 -14.06
CA GLU A 44 6.29 32.24 -15.15
C GLU A 44 6.38 30.70 -15.09
N THR A 45 5.59 30.12 -15.97
CA THR A 45 5.60 28.74 -16.45
C THR A 45 7.00 28.34 -16.95
N LYS A 46 7.81 27.76 -16.07
CA LYS A 46 8.90 26.85 -16.42
C LYS A 46 8.53 25.47 -15.92
N MET A 47 8.48 24.48 -16.82
CA MET A 47 8.55 23.07 -16.40
C MET A 47 9.82 22.91 -15.56
N THR A 48 9.64 22.82 -14.24
CA THR A 48 10.74 22.74 -13.30
C THR A 48 11.42 21.39 -13.42
N SER A 49 12.75 21.38 -13.29
CA SER A 49 13.58 20.17 -13.16
C SER A 49 13.14 19.21 -12.05
N SER A 50 12.17 19.60 -11.22
CA SER A 50 11.53 18.74 -10.22
C SER A 50 10.68 17.64 -10.84
N GLY A 51 9.89 17.92 -11.89
CA GLY A 51 9.01 16.88 -12.48
C GLY A 51 9.80 15.75 -13.16
N VAL A 52 10.96 16.08 -13.73
CA VAL A 52 11.90 15.10 -14.27
C VAL A 52 12.61 14.36 -13.13
N LYS A 53 13.09 15.05 -12.09
CA LYS A 53 13.66 14.41 -10.89
C LYS A 53 12.67 13.50 -10.17
N ASP A 54 11.40 13.86 -10.06
CA ASP A 54 10.35 13.06 -9.43
C ASP A 54 10.07 11.79 -10.22
N LEU A 55 10.11 11.85 -11.56
CA LEU A 55 10.01 10.68 -12.44
C LEU A 55 11.23 9.75 -12.31
N PHE A 56 12.44 10.33 -12.23
CA PHE A 56 13.70 9.60 -12.03
C PHE A 56 13.83 9.00 -10.60
N GLU A 57 13.32 9.68 -9.58
CA GLU A 57 13.27 9.18 -8.20
C GLU A 57 12.17 8.14 -8.03
N ALA A 58 11.03 8.27 -8.72
CA ALA A 58 9.94 7.30 -8.67
C ALA A 58 10.26 5.97 -9.37
N THR A 59 11.26 5.96 -10.27
CA THR A 59 11.67 4.76 -11.02
C THR A 59 12.88 4.04 -10.41
N ARG A 60 13.57 4.66 -9.45
CA ARG A 60 14.76 4.05 -8.82
C ARG A 60 14.32 3.09 -7.72
N LEU A 61 14.55 1.80 -7.95
CA LEU A 61 14.30 0.76 -6.95
C LEU A 61 15.06 1.10 -5.66
N VAL A 62 14.39 0.97 -4.52
CA VAL A 62 15.03 1.09 -3.21
C VAL A 62 16.09 -0.01 -3.06
N LEU A 63 17.31 0.40 -2.73
CA LEU A 63 18.42 -0.51 -2.44
C LEU A 63 18.44 -0.85 -0.94
N PRO A 64 18.88 -2.06 -0.58
CA PRO A 64 19.00 -2.43 0.83
C PRO A 64 20.04 -1.56 1.54
N ARG A 65 19.65 -0.95 2.65
CA ARG A 65 20.55 -0.15 3.50
C ARG A 65 21.59 -0.99 4.25
N ARG A 66 21.32 -2.28 4.42
CA ARG A 66 22.21 -3.22 5.10
C ARG A 66 22.22 -4.55 4.37
N LEU A 67 23.40 -5.17 4.30
CA LEU A 67 23.58 -6.53 3.79
C LEU A 67 24.53 -7.28 4.72
N VAL A 68 24.33 -8.59 4.84
CA VAL A 68 25.32 -9.46 5.49
C VAL A 68 26.31 -9.89 4.43
N MET A 69 27.57 -9.51 4.59
CA MET A 69 28.63 -9.73 3.61
C MET A 69 29.70 -10.68 4.15
N TYR A 70 30.22 -11.54 3.28
CA TYR A 70 31.34 -12.43 3.56
C TYR A 70 32.65 -11.72 3.21
N ALA A 71 33.40 -11.36 4.24
CA ALA A 71 34.70 -10.70 4.15
C ALA A 71 35.65 -11.31 5.19
N ASP A 72 36.92 -11.50 4.83
CA ASP A 72 37.97 -11.98 5.74
C ASP A 72 37.60 -13.26 6.50
N LYS A 73 37.01 -14.22 5.78
CA LYS A 73 36.53 -15.51 6.32
C LYS A 73 35.42 -15.39 7.38
N SER A 74 34.79 -14.22 7.50
CA SER A 74 33.74 -13.94 8.47
C SER A 74 32.51 -13.30 7.80
N TRP A 75 31.35 -13.40 8.46
CA TRP A 75 30.12 -12.75 8.00
C TRP A 75 29.88 -11.49 8.82
N ILE A 76 29.96 -10.33 8.17
CA ILE A 76 29.80 -9.01 8.78
C ILE A 76 28.53 -8.34 8.29
N LEU A 77 27.88 -7.56 9.15
CA LEU A 77 26.75 -6.71 8.76
C LEU A 77 27.30 -5.39 8.21
N ALA A 78 27.27 -5.23 6.88
CA ALA A 78 27.67 -4.00 6.23
C ALA A 78 26.51 -2.99 6.20
N LYS A 79 26.78 -1.74 6.56
CA LYS A 79 25.88 -0.60 6.37
C LYS A 79 26.22 0.09 5.05
N ASP A 80 25.20 0.47 4.31
CA ASP A 80 25.26 1.15 3.01
C ASP A 80 26.20 0.43 2.02
N PRO A 81 25.88 -0.82 1.64
CA PRO A 81 26.70 -1.60 0.73
C PRO A 81 26.77 -0.92 -0.66
N PRO A 82 27.85 -1.14 -1.44
CA PRO A 82 27.95 -0.62 -2.78
C PRO A 82 26.72 -0.99 -3.64
N PRO A 83 26.16 -0.07 -4.45
CA PRO A 83 24.96 -0.34 -5.25
C PRO A 83 25.07 -1.52 -6.22
N THR A 84 26.29 -1.90 -6.60
CA THR A 84 26.58 -3.02 -7.49
C THR A 84 26.70 -4.37 -6.77
N THR A 85 26.48 -4.40 -5.45
CA THR A 85 26.60 -5.63 -4.66
C THR A 85 25.44 -6.55 -4.96
N GLU A 86 25.71 -7.67 -5.62
CA GLU A 86 24.73 -8.73 -5.79
C GLU A 86 24.52 -9.51 -4.49
N TYR A 87 23.26 -9.83 -4.19
CA TYR A 87 22.90 -10.53 -2.97
C TYR A 87 21.76 -11.53 -3.18
N VAL A 88 21.70 -12.53 -2.30
CA VAL A 88 20.55 -13.43 -2.18
C VAL A 88 19.54 -12.82 -1.21
N PHE A 89 18.26 -12.79 -1.59
CA PHE A 89 17.19 -12.43 -0.66
C PHE A 89 16.75 -13.68 0.12
N ILE A 90 16.83 -13.62 1.44
CA ILE A 90 16.46 -14.74 2.32
C ILE A 90 15.06 -14.52 2.85
N SER A 91 14.13 -15.36 2.40
CA SER A 91 12.75 -15.38 2.87
C SER A 91 12.55 -16.49 3.90
N TRP A 92 11.85 -16.19 5.00
CA TRP A 92 11.49 -17.16 6.01
C TRP A 92 10.26 -16.69 6.81
N HIS A 93 9.65 -17.61 7.56
CA HIS A 93 8.57 -17.26 8.48
C HIS A 93 8.65 -18.07 9.77
N TRP A 94 8.57 -17.39 10.92
CA TRP A 94 8.67 -18.03 12.23
C TRP A 94 7.63 -19.13 12.46
N ALA A 95 6.39 -18.96 11.98
CA ALA A 95 5.34 -19.97 12.17
C ALA A 95 5.72 -21.32 11.51
N SER A 96 6.46 -21.30 10.40
CA SER A 96 6.99 -22.50 9.77
C SER A 96 7.92 -23.29 10.69
N PHE A 97 8.66 -22.62 11.58
CA PHE A 97 9.61 -23.27 12.51
C PHE A 97 9.01 -23.60 13.89
N LYS A 98 7.77 -23.18 14.16
CA LYS A 98 7.11 -23.36 15.47
C LYS A 98 6.63 -24.80 15.73
N TYR A 99 6.43 -25.59 14.69
CA TYR A 99 5.89 -26.96 14.83
C TYR A 99 6.79 -27.88 15.65
N ASP A 100 8.10 -27.65 15.58
CA ASP A 100 9.10 -28.37 16.37
C ASP A 100 9.09 -27.77 17.79
N ARG A 101 8.09 -28.12 18.61
CA ARG A 101 7.77 -27.54 19.94
C ARG A 101 8.96 -27.48 20.91
N ASN A 102 10.06 -28.16 20.60
CA ASN A 102 11.27 -28.24 21.42
C ASN A 102 12.42 -27.33 20.95
N LYS A 103 12.32 -26.65 19.80
CA LYS A 103 13.37 -25.74 19.33
C LYS A 103 13.07 -24.29 19.72
N PRO A 104 13.88 -23.68 20.60
CA PRO A 104 13.73 -22.26 20.92
C PRO A 104 13.99 -21.41 19.68
N ARG A 105 13.35 -20.23 19.62
CA ARG A 105 13.48 -19.27 18.49
C ARG A 105 14.92 -18.96 18.12
N ARG A 106 15.82 -18.93 19.11
CA ARG A 106 17.25 -18.69 18.92
C ARG A 106 17.93 -19.78 18.08
N GLU A 107 17.57 -21.04 18.28
CA GLU A 107 18.14 -22.16 17.52
C GLU A 107 17.62 -22.20 16.08
N ALA A 108 16.32 -21.95 15.88
CA ALA A 108 15.76 -21.80 14.55
C ALA A 108 16.45 -20.66 13.79
N LEU A 109 16.67 -19.51 14.45
CA LEU A 109 17.38 -18.38 13.87
C LEU A 109 18.83 -18.72 13.52
N ALA A 110 19.53 -19.48 14.36
CA ALA A 110 20.88 -19.96 14.07
C ALA A 110 20.90 -20.89 12.85
N SER A 111 19.91 -21.78 12.74
CA SER A 111 19.74 -22.66 11.58
C SER A 111 19.48 -21.86 10.29
N ILE A 112 18.57 -20.89 10.33
CA ILE A 112 18.26 -20.00 9.20
C ILE A 112 19.50 -19.23 8.75
N LYS A 113 20.28 -18.68 9.71
CA LYS A 113 21.54 -18.00 9.40
C LYS A 113 22.55 -18.95 8.75
N LYS A 114 22.63 -20.21 9.20
CA LYS A 114 23.52 -21.22 8.60
C LYS A 114 23.09 -21.57 7.18
N MET A 115 21.78 -21.76 6.94
CA MET A 115 21.23 -22.01 5.60
C MET A 115 21.44 -20.82 4.67
N ALA A 116 21.20 -19.59 5.13
CA ALA A 116 21.42 -18.37 4.36
C ALA A 116 22.87 -18.27 3.86
N ARG A 117 23.84 -18.48 4.77
CA ARG A 117 25.27 -18.48 4.43
C ARG A 117 25.61 -19.56 3.41
N HIS A 118 25.06 -20.76 3.59
CA HIS A 118 25.27 -21.87 2.67
C HIS A 118 24.69 -21.56 1.27
N ALA A 119 23.43 -21.14 1.19
CA ALA A 119 22.77 -20.77 -0.05
C ALA A 119 23.49 -19.64 -0.80
N THR A 120 24.02 -18.67 -0.05
CA THR A 120 24.77 -17.54 -0.62
C THR A 120 26.08 -18.00 -1.25
N LEU A 121 26.85 -18.84 -0.55
CA LEU A 121 28.11 -19.37 -1.05
C LEU A 121 27.89 -20.35 -2.22
N GLU A 122 26.84 -21.16 -2.17
CA GLU A 122 26.46 -22.07 -3.26
C GLU A 122 26.12 -21.29 -4.54
N ALA A 123 25.48 -20.14 -4.41
CA ALA A 123 25.21 -19.25 -5.53
C ALA A 123 26.45 -18.48 -6.04
N GLY A 124 27.63 -18.66 -5.43
CA GLY A 124 28.85 -17.92 -5.78
C GLY A 124 28.85 -16.45 -5.33
N LEU A 125 27.88 -16.06 -4.49
CA LEU A 125 27.74 -14.70 -4.00
C LEU A 125 28.43 -14.53 -2.63
N LYS A 126 28.68 -13.27 -2.28
CA LYS A 126 29.28 -12.89 -1.00
C LYS A 126 28.35 -12.10 -0.11
N ALA A 127 27.11 -11.85 -0.52
CA ALA A 127 26.17 -11.06 0.26
C ALA A 127 24.77 -11.68 0.28
N TYR A 128 24.08 -11.51 1.40
CA TYR A 128 22.66 -11.84 1.51
C TYR A 128 21.91 -10.80 2.34
N TRP A 129 20.61 -10.72 2.08
CA TRP A 129 19.68 -9.89 2.83
C TRP A 129 18.75 -10.80 3.65
N LEU A 130 18.73 -10.61 4.97
CA LEU A 130 17.87 -11.34 5.90
C LEU A 130 17.22 -10.34 6.86
N ASP A 131 15.89 -10.32 6.92
CA ASP A 131 15.10 -9.31 7.63
C ASP A 131 15.55 -9.09 9.09
N VAL A 132 15.69 -10.16 9.88
CA VAL A 132 16.13 -10.13 11.29
C VAL A 132 17.55 -9.59 11.53
N GLN A 133 18.36 -9.43 10.47
CA GLN A 133 19.70 -8.85 10.56
C GLN A 133 19.79 -7.49 9.87
N CYS A 134 19.04 -7.31 8.79
CA CYS A 134 19.20 -6.18 7.88
C CYS A 134 18.15 -5.08 8.08
N VAL A 135 16.97 -5.41 8.63
CA VAL A 135 15.98 -4.40 9.03
C VAL A 135 16.47 -3.78 10.34
N ALA A 136 16.47 -2.45 10.40
CA ALA A 136 16.89 -1.72 11.59
C ALA A 136 16.03 -2.07 12.81
N ASP A 137 16.69 -2.29 13.95
CA ASP A 137 16.05 -2.61 15.21
C ASP A 137 15.47 -1.33 15.83
N GLU A 138 14.21 -1.40 16.28
CA GLU A 138 13.46 -0.29 16.92
C GLU A 138 14.23 0.29 18.12
N ILE A 139 15.06 -0.55 18.75
CA ILE A 139 15.94 -0.23 19.89
C ILE A 139 17.01 0.82 19.55
N LEU A 140 17.39 0.99 18.28
CA LEU A 140 18.41 1.94 17.83
C LEU A 140 17.84 3.30 17.38
N GLY A 141 16.53 3.53 17.52
CA GLY A 141 15.88 4.79 17.14
C GLY A 141 15.77 5.03 15.63
N GLU A 142 16.13 4.05 14.81
CA GLU A 142 15.88 4.05 13.36
C GLU A 142 14.50 3.44 13.10
N SER A 143 13.62 4.12 12.36
CA SER A 143 12.28 3.61 12.07
C SER A 143 12.35 2.31 11.24
N PRO A 144 11.92 1.14 11.77
CA PRO A 144 11.98 -0.14 11.05
C PRO A 144 11.14 -0.16 9.76
N SER A 145 10.20 0.79 9.66
CA SER A 145 9.23 0.93 8.58
C SER A 145 9.86 1.05 7.20
N SER A 146 10.94 1.82 7.04
CA SER A 146 11.44 2.14 5.68
C SER A 146 11.90 0.91 4.89
N ASP A 147 12.63 -0.01 5.53
CA ASP A 147 13.14 -1.22 4.85
C ASP A 147 12.04 -2.28 4.69
N VAL A 148 11.08 -2.35 5.63
CA VAL A 148 9.91 -3.24 5.53
C VAL A 148 9.02 -2.83 4.36
N TYR A 149 8.78 -1.54 4.19
CA TYR A 149 7.95 -1.05 3.11
C TYR A 149 8.71 -1.03 1.77
N GLY A 150 10.04 -0.84 1.78
CA GLY A 150 10.90 -1.00 0.60
C GLY A 150 11.19 -2.45 0.18
N MET A 151 10.68 -3.45 0.92
CA MET A 151 10.98 -4.87 0.73
C MET A 151 10.76 -5.35 -0.71
N ALA A 152 9.68 -4.91 -1.35
CA ALA A 152 9.36 -5.31 -2.72
C ALA A 152 10.47 -4.94 -3.72
N ASP A 153 11.11 -3.78 -3.54
CA ASP A 153 12.22 -3.36 -4.38
C ASP A 153 13.52 -4.08 -4.04
N ILE A 154 13.74 -4.37 -2.75
CA ILE A 154 14.86 -5.21 -2.30
C ILE A 154 14.73 -6.62 -2.92
N VAL A 155 13.53 -7.20 -3.00
CA VAL A 155 13.29 -8.48 -3.67
C VAL A 155 13.57 -8.37 -5.17
N ARG A 156 13.08 -7.32 -5.84
CA ARG A 156 13.32 -7.08 -7.27
C ARG A 156 14.78 -6.88 -7.62
N ASN A 157 15.59 -6.37 -6.70
CA ASN A 157 17.03 -6.16 -6.92
C ASN A 157 17.86 -7.41 -6.64
N ALA A 158 17.36 -8.32 -5.81
CA ALA A 158 18.07 -9.54 -5.45
C ALA A 158 18.42 -10.38 -6.70
N HIS A 159 19.52 -11.13 -6.60
CA HIS A 159 19.92 -12.07 -7.64
C HIS A 159 18.87 -13.19 -7.77
N HIS A 160 18.37 -13.69 -6.66
CA HIS A 160 17.26 -14.64 -6.57
C HIS A 160 16.72 -14.65 -5.14
N VAL A 161 15.57 -15.29 -4.95
CA VAL A 161 14.95 -15.52 -3.64
C VAL A 161 15.23 -16.94 -3.16
N ALA A 162 15.73 -17.05 -1.93
CA ALA A 162 15.95 -18.31 -1.24
C ALA A 162 14.99 -18.42 -0.06
N ILE A 163 14.09 -19.41 -0.10
CA ILE A 163 13.07 -19.66 0.92
C ILE A 163 13.60 -20.69 1.91
N MET A 164 13.63 -20.33 3.19
CA MET A 164 14.17 -21.18 4.25
C MET A 164 13.04 -21.88 5.02
N LEU A 165 13.02 -23.21 4.98
CA LEU A 165 12.04 -24.05 5.65
C LEU A 165 12.75 -25.11 6.52
N PRO A 166 12.11 -25.60 7.59
CA PRO A 166 12.68 -26.69 8.38
C PRO A 166 12.62 -28.04 7.63
N SER A 167 11.59 -28.29 6.82
CA SER A 167 11.49 -29.50 5.99
C SER A 167 10.56 -29.26 4.79
N GLU A 168 10.53 -30.22 3.86
CA GLU A 168 9.63 -30.20 2.68
C GLU A 168 8.16 -30.43 3.02
N HIS A 169 7.83 -30.67 4.29
CA HIS A 169 6.47 -30.96 4.72
C HIS A 169 5.51 -29.80 4.40
N SER A 170 4.36 -30.13 3.81
CA SER A 170 3.38 -29.15 3.30
C SER A 170 2.90 -28.14 4.34
N PHE A 171 2.89 -28.51 5.63
CA PHE A 171 2.62 -27.58 6.73
C PHE A 171 3.55 -26.37 6.73
N HIS A 172 4.87 -26.57 6.61
CA HIS A 172 5.84 -25.47 6.70
C HIS A 172 5.74 -24.53 5.50
N LYS A 173 5.48 -25.09 4.32
CA LYS A 173 5.21 -24.35 3.08
C LYS A 173 3.96 -23.47 3.26
N ARG A 174 2.86 -24.05 3.75
CA ARG A 174 1.62 -23.30 4.03
C ARG A 174 1.83 -22.20 5.06
N GLU A 175 2.49 -22.49 6.18
CA GLU A 175 2.74 -21.48 7.21
C GLU A 175 3.57 -20.31 6.67
N TRP A 176 4.57 -20.58 5.83
CA TRP A 176 5.33 -19.52 5.16
C TRP A 176 4.43 -18.70 4.25
N ALA A 177 3.58 -19.38 3.47
CA ALA A 177 2.72 -18.77 2.48
C ALA A 177 1.71 -17.80 3.07
N ARG A 178 1.30 -18.00 4.34
CA ARG A 178 0.31 -17.18 5.06
C ARG A 178 0.79 -15.78 5.43
N ARG A 179 2.10 -15.51 5.49
CA ARG A 179 2.63 -14.20 5.90
C ARG A 179 2.38 -13.18 4.78
N LEU A 180 1.84 -12.01 5.11
CA LEU A 180 1.49 -10.96 4.12
C LEU A 180 2.61 -10.69 3.07
N TRP A 181 3.85 -10.51 3.52
CA TRP A 181 4.99 -10.15 2.68
C TRP A 181 5.56 -11.31 1.84
N THR A 182 5.23 -12.57 2.14
CA THR A 182 5.77 -13.71 1.39
C THR A 182 5.17 -13.84 0.00
N LEU A 183 3.95 -13.30 -0.22
CA LEU A 183 3.37 -13.21 -1.55
C LEU A 183 4.18 -12.26 -2.46
N PRO A 184 4.43 -10.98 -2.10
CA PRO A 184 5.37 -10.14 -2.84
C PRO A 184 6.76 -10.76 -3.03
N GLU A 185 7.32 -11.39 -1.98
CA GLU A 185 8.63 -12.06 -2.07
C GLU A 185 8.64 -13.17 -3.12
N GLY A 186 7.56 -13.95 -3.22
CA GLY A 186 7.40 -14.99 -4.23
C GLY A 186 7.20 -14.44 -5.64
N MET A 187 6.29 -13.48 -5.80
CA MET A 187 5.86 -12.96 -7.09
C MET A 187 6.93 -12.09 -7.78
N LEU A 188 7.73 -11.38 -6.98
CA LEU A 188 8.73 -10.42 -7.50
C LEU A 188 10.13 -11.03 -7.66
N ALA A 189 10.31 -12.30 -7.29
CA ALA A 189 11.59 -13.00 -7.40
C ALA A 189 12.07 -13.05 -8.86
N LYS A 190 13.37 -12.85 -9.09
CA LYS A 190 14.00 -13.12 -10.39
C LYS A 190 14.20 -14.62 -10.59
N GLY A 191 13.75 -15.13 -11.73
CA GLY A 191 13.90 -16.54 -12.09
C GLY A 191 13.19 -17.50 -11.14
N ARG A 192 13.70 -18.74 -11.05
CA ARG A 192 13.17 -19.78 -10.17
C ARG A 192 13.49 -19.47 -8.70
N LEU A 193 12.55 -19.79 -7.82
CA LEU A 193 12.72 -19.71 -6.38
C LEU A 193 13.45 -20.94 -5.87
N ARG A 194 14.37 -20.73 -4.92
CA ARG A 194 15.18 -21.80 -4.35
C ARG A 194 14.72 -22.10 -2.92
N ILE A 195 14.12 -23.25 -2.71
CA ILE A 195 13.68 -23.71 -1.39
C ILE A 195 14.82 -24.47 -0.75
N TRP A 196 15.19 -24.07 0.45
CA TRP A 196 16.22 -24.70 1.26
C TRP A 196 15.59 -25.32 2.50
N THR A 197 15.87 -26.59 2.70
CA THR A 197 15.36 -27.39 3.82
C THR A 197 16.47 -28.03 4.63
N THR A 198 16.22 -28.26 5.91
CA THR A 198 17.18 -28.94 6.79
C THR A 198 17.05 -30.46 6.70
N MET A 199 18.18 -31.14 6.57
CA MET A 199 18.32 -32.60 6.64
C MET A 199 19.27 -32.98 7.77
N GLU A 200 19.29 -34.26 8.16
CA GLU A 200 20.17 -34.76 9.24
C GLU A 200 21.66 -34.45 8.99
N THR A 201 22.10 -34.51 7.73
CA THR A 201 23.52 -34.36 7.35
C THR A 201 23.84 -33.04 6.66
N GLY A 202 22.87 -32.13 6.49
CA GLY A 202 23.12 -30.88 5.76
C GLY A 202 21.85 -30.15 5.33
N PHE A 203 21.89 -29.58 4.13
CA PHE A 203 20.79 -28.84 3.53
C PHE A 203 20.48 -29.35 2.14
N THR A 204 19.20 -29.37 1.79
CA THR A 204 18.72 -29.73 0.45
C THR A 204 18.10 -28.53 -0.23
N ARG A 205 18.26 -28.48 -1.56
CA ARG A 205 17.71 -27.42 -2.41
C ARG A 205 16.68 -28.00 -3.38
N THR A 206 15.53 -27.36 -3.46
CA THR A 206 14.49 -27.63 -4.45
C THR A 206 14.17 -26.34 -5.19
N ASP A 207 14.18 -26.36 -6.51
CA ASP A 207 13.94 -25.17 -7.32
C ASP A 207 12.52 -25.20 -7.92
N LEU A 208 11.69 -24.20 -7.64
CA LEU A 208 10.33 -24.07 -8.19
C LEU A 208 10.20 -22.82 -9.06
N ASP A 209 9.42 -22.89 -10.12
CA ASP A 209 8.93 -21.69 -10.78
C ASP A 209 7.77 -21.04 -9.97
N ARG A 210 7.38 -19.81 -10.33
CA ARG A 210 6.31 -19.09 -9.60
C ARG A 210 4.97 -19.82 -9.68
N ILE A 211 4.71 -20.52 -10.78
CA ILE A 211 3.50 -21.27 -11.06
C ILE A 211 3.41 -22.50 -10.15
N GLU A 212 4.45 -23.32 -10.11
CA GLU A 212 4.61 -24.50 -9.25
C GLU A 212 4.48 -24.10 -7.78
N MET A 213 5.12 -22.98 -7.41
CA MET A 213 5.06 -22.43 -6.06
C MET A 213 3.62 -22.12 -5.63
N THR A 214 2.77 -21.58 -6.50
CA THR A 214 1.35 -21.36 -6.16
C THR A 214 0.61 -22.64 -5.83
N TYR A 215 0.95 -23.74 -6.49
CA TYR A 215 0.36 -25.05 -6.21
C TYR A 215 0.95 -25.73 -4.96
N GLU A 216 2.17 -25.40 -4.54
CA GLU A 216 2.77 -26.03 -3.35
C GLU A 216 2.49 -25.27 -2.05
N PHE A 217 2.59 -23.95 -2.09
CA PHE A 217 2.56 -23.09 -0.89
C PHE A 217 1.15 -22.60 -0.59
N TRP A 218 0.36 -22.47 -1.64
CA TRP A 218 -0.79 -21.59 -1.70
C TRP A 218 -2.03 -22.37 -2.18
N ARG A 219 -2.04 -23.70 -1.99
CA ARG A 219 -3.13 -24.57 -2.46
C ARG A 219 -4.51 -24.04 -2.07
N PRO A 220 -5.50 -24.12 -2.97
CA PRO A 220 -6.89 -23.86 -2.61
C PRO A 220 -7.35 -24.86 -1.54
N PHE A 221 -8.24 -24.40 -0.67
CA PHE A 221 -9.02 -25.33 0.16
C PHE A 221 -9.94 -26.15 -0.76
N GLU A 222 -10.24 -27.39 -0.38
CA GLU A 222 -10.96 -28.39 -1.21
C GLU A 222 -12.31 -27.92 -1.79
N ASN A 223 -12.87 -26.79 -1.33
CA ASN A 223 -14.15 -26.22 -1.77
C ASN A 223 -14.03 -24.87 -2.52
N ASP A 224 -12.84 -24.48 -2.96
CA ASP A 224 -12.57 -23.17 -3.57
C ASP A 224 -12.18 -23.32 -5.05
N GLU A 225 -13.15 -23.71 -5.89
CA GLU A 225 -12.99 -23.96 -7.34
C GLU A 225 -12.72 -22.69 -8.16
N ARG A 226 -12.62 -21.50 -7.54
CA ARG A 226 -12.42 -20.25 -8.27
C ARG A 226 -10.95 -19.91 -8.41
N HIS A 227 -10.48 -19.92 -9.67
CA HIS A 227 -9.37 -19.13 -10.21
C HIS A 227 -8.46 -18.52 -9.15
N TYR A 228 -7.40 -19.25 -8.80
CA TYR A 228 -6.53 -18.93 -7.68
C TYR A 228 -5.88 -17.56 -7.89
N PRO A 229 -6.18 -16.52 -7.08
CA PRO A 229 -5.69 -15.17 -7.38
C PRO A 229 -4.17 -15.05 -7.44
N ALA A 230 -3.46 -15.79 -6.58
CA ALA A 230 -2.00 -15.86 -6.65
C ALA A 230 -1.49 -16.66 -7.87
N ARG A 231 -2.29 -17.57 -8.45
CA ARG A 231 -1.98 -18.24 -9.72
C ARG A 231 -2.09 -17.28 -10.88
N ILE A 232 -3.18 -16.52 -10.95
CA ILE A 232 -3.38 -15.48 -11.96
C ILE A 232 -2.21 -14.49 -11.90
N LEU A 233 -1.82 -14.05 -10.69
CA LEU A 233 -0.65 -13.18 -10.54
C LEU A 233 0.65 -13.86 -10.99
N ALA A 234 0.88 -15.13 -10.63
CA ALA A 234 2.07 -15.85 -11.06
C ALA A 234 2.14 -15.96 -12.59
N GLU A 235 1.02 -16.29 -13.24
CA GLU A 235 0.91 -16.34 -14.71
C GLU A 235 1.15 -14.97 -15.34
N TYR A 236 0.64 -13.90 -14.73
CA TYR A 236 0.91 -12.53 -15.16
C TYR A 236 2.39 -12.16 -15.04
N PHE A 237 3.03 -12.43 -13.89
CA PHE A 237 4.46 -12.12 -13.68
C PHE A 237 5.41 -12.98 -14.51
N GLU A 238 5.00 -14.19 -14.92
CA GLU A 238 5.72 -15.03 -15.88
C GLU A 238 5.41 -14.68 -17.35
N ASN A 239 4.54 -13.70 -17.62
CA ASN A 239 4.07 -13.29 -18.95
C ASN A 239 3.32 -14.39 -19.73
N HIS A 240 2.61 -15.28 -19.02
CA HIS A 240 1.74 -16.27 -19.66
C HIS A 240 0.35 -15.71 -20.00
N ILE A 241 -0.10 -14.70 -19.27
CA ILE A 241 -1.36 -13.99 -19.52
C ILE A 241 -1.10 -12.49 -19.53
N GLU A 242 -1.88 -11.77 -20.32
CA GLU A 242 -1.94 -10.32 -20.29
C GLU A 242 -3.17 -9.90 -19.47
N LEU A 243 -2.95 -9.07 -18.46
CA LEU A 243 -4.03 -8.47 -17.68
C LEU A 243 -4.01 -6.97 -17.90
N SER A 244 -5.19 -6.34 -17.99
CA SER A 244 -5.26 -4.89 -17.81
C SER A 244 -4.74 -4.53 -16.42
N HIS A 245 -4.23 -3.31 -16.25
CA HIS A 245 -3.68 -2.91 -14.96
C HIS A 245 -4.75 -2.97 -13.85
N ILE A 246 -6.03 -2.69 -14.14
CA ILE A 246 -7.11 -2.90 -13.15
C ILE A 246 -7.33 -4.37 -12.80
N GLU A 247 -7.32 -5.29 -13.76
CA GLU A 247 -7.45 -6.73 -13.48
C GLU A 247 -6.27 -7.23 -12.64
N MET A 248 -5.06 -6.75 -12.93
CA MET A 248 -3.87 -7.02 -12.12
C MET A 248 -4.03 -6.47 -10.69
N VAL A 249 -4.49 -5.22 -10.52
CA VAL A 249 -4.72 -4.62 -9.19
C VAL A 249 -5.74 -5.44 -8.40
N ILE A 250 -6.82 -5.88 -9.03
CA ILE A 250 -7.87 -6.64 -8.35
C ILE A 250 -7.40 -8.06 -8.01
N ALA A 251 -6.66 -8.72 -8.91
CA ALA A 251 -6.01 -10.00 -8.62
C ALA A 251 -5.02 -9.88 -7.45
N ALA A 252 -4.25 -8.79 -7.40
CA ALA A 252 -3.32 -8.48 -6.33
C ALA A 252 -4.01 -8.28 -4.98
N ILE A 253 -5.09 -7.49 -4.94
CA ILE A 253 -5.93 -7.33 -3.75
C ILE A 253 -6.50 -8.67 -3.31
N ALA A 254 -6.99 -9.49 -4.25
CA ALA A 254 -7.57 -10.80 -3.96
C ALA A 254 -6.55 -11.77 -3.34
N ALA A 255 -5.33 -11.78 -3.85
CA ALA A 255 -4.27 -12.65 -3.35
C ALA A 255 -3.74 -12.20 -1.97
N LEU A 256 -3.57 -10.89 -1.76
CA LEU A 256 -3.13 -10.33 -0.47
C LEU A 256 -4.20 -10.48 0.61
N SER A 257 -5.48 -10.32 0.28
CA SER A 257 -6.60 -10.45 1.22
C SER A 257 -6.79 -11.86 1.79
N ARG A 258 -6.15 -12.86 1.18
CA ARG A 258 -6.12 -14.26 1.65
C ARG A 258 -4.98 -14.52 2.64
N GLN A 259 -4.02 -13.61 2.77
CA GLN A 259 -2.90 -13.76 3.70
C GLN A 259 -3.32 -13.41 5.13
N ASP A 260 -2.67 -14.03 6.11
CA ASP A 260 -2.83 -13.68 7.51
C ASP A 260 -2.16 -12.33 7.77
N SER A 261 -2.97 -11.37 8.19
CA SER A 261 -2.53 -10.04 8.61
C SER A 261 -2.59 -9.85 10.13
N SER A 262 -2.58 -10.93 10.92
CA SER A 262 -2.85 -10.88 12.38
C SER A 262 -1.85 -10.01 13.16
N ASN A 263 -0.63 -9.85 12.65
CA ASN A 263 0.42 -9.02 13.24
C ASN A 263 0.65 -7.70 12.49
N PHE A 264 -0.18 -7.40 11.49
CA PHE A 264 0.00 -6.24 10.61
C PHE A 264 -1.17 -5.28 10.77
N THR A 265 -0.87 -3.99 10.71
CA THR A 265 -1.90 -2.96 10.61
C THR A 265 -2.67 -3.16 9.32
N GLN A 266 -3.93 -2.74 9.30
CA GLN A 266 -4.74 -2.84 8.09
C GLN A 266 -4.07 -2.06 6.92
N ALA A 267 -3.34 -0.98 7.21
CA ALA A 267 -2.60 -0.19 6.22
C ALA A 267 -1.42 -0.96 5.56
N ASP A 268 -0.85 -1.97 6.22
CA ASP A 268 0.25 -2.76 5.67
C ASP A 268 -0.15 -3.52 4.40
N ILE A 269 -1.44 -3.89 4.25
CA ILE A 269 -1.95 -4.49 3.00
C ILE A 269 -1.84 -3.49 1.85
N ALA A 270 -2.16 -2.22 2.10
CA ALA A 270 -2.05 -1.16 1.11
C ALA A 270 -0.59 -0.93 0.70
N TYR A 271 0.33 -0.93 1.67
CA TYR A 271 1.76 -0.78 1.39
C TYR A 271 2.37 -2.00 0.69
N ALA A 272 1.97 -3.22 1.05
CA ALA A 272 2.35 -4.43 0.34
C ALA A 272 1.86 -4.41 -1.11
N LEU A 273 0.66 -3.90 -1.34
CA LEU A 273 0.09 -3.72 -2.67
C LEU A 273 0.83 -2.63 -3.46
N MET A 274 1.15 -1.48 -2.85
CA MET A 274 2.01 -0.45 -3.48
C MET A 274 3.35 -1.04 -3.91
N GLY A 275 3.98 -1.81 -3.01
CA GLY A 275 5.21 -2.52 -3.28
C GLY A 275 5.08 -3.49 -4.45
N LEU A 276 4.05 -4.33 -4.46
CA LEU A 276 3.78 -5.29 -5.54
C LEU A 276 3.57 -4.62 -6.91
N LEU A 277 2.87 -3.48 -6.92
CA LEU A 277 2.51 -2.73 -8.12
C LEU A 277 3.57 -1.72 -8.60
N ARG A 278 4.78 -1.71 -7.98
CA ARG A 278 5.84 -0.72 -8.26
C ARG A 278 5.37 0.74 -8.12
N ARG A 279 4.49 1.01 -7.16
CA ARG A 279 4.04 2.38 -6.85
C ARG A 279 4.96 3.00 -5.81
N LYS A 280 5.25 4.29 -5.95
CA LYS A 280 6.05 5.04 -4.97
C LYS A 280 5.40 4.93 -3.59
N ILE A 281 6.10 4.30 -2.67
CA ILE A 281 5.62 4.12 -1.31
C ILE A 281 6.00 5.36 -0.51
N THR A 282 5.00 6.14 -0.12
CA THR A 282 5.17 7.17 0.90
C THR A 282 4.45 6.69 2.14
N VAL A 283 5.20 6.27 3.14
CA VAL A 283 4.66 5.65 4.34
C VAL A 283 4.30 6.74 5.33
N ASN A 284 3.10 6.71 5.85
CA ASN A 284 2.73 7.42 7.06
C ASN A 284 2.18 6.41 8.07
N ALA A 285 2.79 6.37 9.25
CA ALA A 285 2.41 5.42 10.31
C ALA A 285 1.02 5.71 10.89
N GLU A 286 0.53 6.94 10.73
CA GLU A 286 -0.80 7.37 11.20
C GLU A 286 -1.90 7.17 10.13
N ASP A 287 -1.57 6.61 8.97
CA ASP A 287 -2.57 6.35 7.94
C ASP A 287 -3.47 5.18 8.32
N THR A 288 -4.77 5.39 8.15
CA THR A 288 -5.73 4.28 8.17
C THR A 288 -5.64 3.46 6.88
N LEU A 289 -6.18 2.24 6.87
CA LEU A 289 -6.24 1.43 5.65
C LEU A 289 -6.97 2.16 4.51
N PHE A 290 -8.04 2.88 4.83
CA PHE A 290 -8.77 3.65 3.83
C PHE A 290 -7.92 4.78 3.24
N GLN A 291 -7.19 5.53 4.08
CA GLN A 291 -6.29 6.59 3.63
C GLN A 291 -5.14 6.05 2.79
N ALA A 292 -4.47 5.00 3.26
CA ALA A 292 -3.39 4.34 2.52
C ALA A 292 -3.89 3.76 1.18
N MET A 293 -5.15 3.29 1.13
CA MET A 293 -5.72 2.81 -0.11
C MET A 293 -6.11 3.92 -1.07
N ALA A 294 -6.75 4.98 -0.60
CA ALA A 294 -7.10 6.11 -1.44
C ALA A 294 -5.86 6.74 -2.09
N LYS A 295 -4.75 6.74 -1.34
CA LYS A 295 -3.44 7.09 -1.84
C LYS A 295 -2.98 6.17 -2.99
N LEU A 296 -3.03 4.85 -2.81
CA LEU A 296 -2.68 3.89 -3.86
C LEU A 296 -3.56 4.06 -5.10
N LEU A 297 -4.88 4.03 -4.93
CA LEU A 297 -5.85 3.75 -6.00
C LEU A 297 -6.39 4.98 -6.72
N SER A 298 -6.34 6.15 -6.10
CA SER A 298 -6.82 7.39 -6.72
C SER A 298 -5.72 8.41 -6.89
N LEU A 299 -4.85 8.63 -5.91
CA LEU A 299 -4.01 9.82 -5.92
C LEU A 299 -2.68 9.68 -6.68
N THR A 300 -2.37 8.52 -7.26
CA THR A 300 -1.07 8.25 -7.92
C THR A 300 -1.08 8.28 -9.46
N GLY A 301 -2.05 8.97 -10.06
CA GLY A 301 -1.89 9.55 -11.41
C GLY A 301 -2.39 8.74 -12.59
N ASP A 302 -2.77 7.48 -12.43
CA ASP A 302 -3.39 6.71 -13.51
C ASP A 302 -4.93 6.74 -13.36
N ASN A 303 -5.62 7.16 -14.43
CA ASN A 303 -7.07 7.35 -14.54
C ASN A 303 -7.87 6.03 -14.51
N GLU A 304 -7.57 5.17 -13.56
CA GLU A 304 -8.22 3.87 -13.43
C GLU A 304 -9.40 3.89 -12.50
N TYR A 305 -9.54 5.00 -11.76
CA TYR A 305 -10.68 5.30 -10.91
C TYR A 305 -11.07 4.12 -10.03
N VAL A 306 -10.07 3.35 -9.55
CA VAL A 306 -10.35 2.07 -8.89
C VAL A 306 -11.17 2.34 -7.63
N LEU A 307 -10.78 3.32 -6.81
CA LEU A 307 -11.53 3.71 -5.61
C LEU A 307 -12.93 4.26 -5.95
N GLU A 308 -13.06 5.05 -7.01
CA GLU A 308 -14.35 5.57 -7.47
C GLU A 308 -15.29 4.47 -7.97
N ARG A 309 -14.73 3.43 -8.61
CA ARG A 309 -15.45 2.19 -8.92
C ARG A 309 -15.87 1.49 -7.62
N MET A 310 -15.00 1.45 -6.61
CA MET A 310 -15.37 0.88 -5.29
C MET A 310 -16.56 1.61 -4.70
N LEU A 311 -16.54 2.95 -4.70
CA LEU A 311 -17.64 3.77 -4.20
C LEU A 311 -18.93 3.53 -4.97
N SER A 312 -18.83 3.36 -6.28
CA SER A 312 -19.98 3.10 -7.15
C SER A 312 -20.60 1.71 -6.92
N GLY A 313 -19.79 0.72 -6.53
CA GLY A 313 -20.24 -0.63 -6.16
C GLY A 313 -20.49 -0.82 -4.66
N TYR A 314 -20.30 0.22 -3.85
CA TYR A 314 -20.37 0.11 -2.39
C TYR A 314 -21.82 0.00 -1.92
N ALA A 315 -22.19 -1.18 -1.41
CA ALA A 315 -23.46 -1.35 -0.72
C ALA A 315 -23.39 -0.67 0.65
N TYR A 316 -24.01 0.51 0.77
CA TYR A 316 -24.23 1.14 2.08
C TYR A 316 -25.42 0.47 2.79
N PRO A 317 -25.32 0.20 4.11
CA PRO A 317 -24.16 0.44 4.97
C PRO A 317 -23.13 -0.69 4.87
N ALA A 318 -21.84 -0.34 4.76
CA ALA A 318 -20.81 -1.35 4.97
C ALA A 318 -20.70 -1.68 6.45
N LYS A 319 -20.57 -2.97 6.74
CA LYS A 319 -20.43 -3.48 8.10
C LYS A 319 -19.02 -3.27 8.66
N ASP A 320 -17.99 -3.26 7.82
CA ASP A 320 -16.57 -3.05 8.18
C ASP A 320 -15.75 -2.68 6.93
N GLY A 321 -14.66 -1.90 7.10
CA GLY A 321 -13.71 -1.54 6.04
C GLY A 321 -13.10 -2.76 5.37
N LYS A 322 -12.81 -3.85 6.11
CA LYS A 322 -12.36 -5.13 5.52
C LYS A 322 -13.38 -5.75 4.56
N THR A 323 -14.66 -5.59 4.84
CA THR A 323 -15.74 -6.08 3.97
C THR A 323 -15.78 -5.29 2.67
N ALA A 324 -15.47 -3.99 2.70
CA ALA A 324 -15.37 -3.17 1.49
C ALA A 324 -14.32 -3.71 0.52
N PHE A 325 -13.12 -4.07 1.02
CA PHE A 325 -12.04 -4.65 0.20
C PHE A 325 -12.39 -6.03 -0.36
N ARG A 326 -12.99 -6.91 0.46
CA ARG A 326 -13.47 -8.21 -0.03
C ARG A 326 -14.65 -8.06 -1.00
N GLY A 327 -15.43 -6.99 -0.88
CA GLY A 327 -16.50 -6.61 -1.79
C GLY A 327 -16.00 -6.35 -3.21
N LEU A 328 -14.75 -5.87 -3.38
CA LEU A 328 -14.12 -5.67 -4.69
C LEU A 328 -13.99 -6.95 -5.51
N LEU A 329 -13.93 -8.09 -4.82
CA LEU A 329 -13.77 -9.40 -5.41
C LEU A 329 -15.12 -10.07 -5.70
N SER A 330 -16.20 -9.45 -5.21
CA SER A 330 -17.56 -9.98 -5.35
C SER A 330 -18.21 -9.39 -6.58
N LYS A 331 -18.93 -10.22 -7.33
CA LYS A 331 -19.84 -9.74 -8.36
C LYS A 331 -21.00 -9.00 -7.67
N ASP A 332 -21.51 -7.95 -8.30
CA ASP A 332 -22.76 -7.35 -7.84
C ASP A 332 -23.95 -8.32 -8.05
N GLN A 333 -25.15 -7.90 -7.66
CA GLN A 333 -26.38 -8.69 -7.83
C GLN A 333 -26.72 -8.99 -9.30
N PHE A 334 -26.09 -8.31 -10.26
CA PHE A 334 -26.27 -8.48 -11.70
C PHE A 334 -25.12 -9.26 -12.34
N GLY A 335 -24.14 -9.72 -11.56
CA GLY A 335 -22.97 -10.43 -12.08
C GLY A 335 -21.84 -9.53 -12.59
N THR A 336 -21.99 -8.21 -12.50
CA THR A 336 -21.03 -7.20 -12.96
C THR A 336 -19.79 -7.19 -12.09
N HIS A 337 -18.61 -7.01 -12.68
CA HIS A 337 -17.35 -6.89 -11.94
C HIS A 337 -16.99 -5.43 -11.74
N LEU A 338 -16.16 -5.16 -10.74
CA LEU A 338 -15.73 -3.80 -10.44
C LEU A 338 -15.05 -3.13 -11.65
N TRP A 339 -14.31 -3.89 -12.46
CA TRP A 339 -13.64 -3.38 -13.64
C TRP A 339 -14.58 -3.04 -14.80
N ASP A 340 -15.82 -3.54 -14.78
CA ASP A 340 -16.87 -3.18 -15.74
C ASP A 340 -17.53 -1.84 -15.41
N VAL A 341 -17.36 -1.35 -14.18
CA VAL A 341 -17.97 -0.10 -13.71
C VAL A 341 -17.21 1.11 -14.27
N ARG A 342 -17.95 2.10 -14.78
CA ARG A 342 -17.39 3.40 -15.21
C ARG A 342 -17.88 4.51 -14.27
N PRO A 343 -17.01 5.03 -13.39
CA PRO A 343 -17.41 6.09 -12.48
C PRO A 343 -17.53 7.43 -13.23
N LEU A 344 -18.49 8.25 -12.80
CA LEU A 344 -18.70 9.61 -13.33
C LEU A 344 -18.05 10.69 -12.47
N GLY A 345 -17.89 10.43 -11.17
CA GLY A 345 -17.24 11.33 -10.23
C GLY A 345 -15.76 10.99 -10.07
N GLU A 346 -14.99 11.97 -9.60
CA GLU A 346 -13.56 11.85 -9.36
C GLU A 346 -13.24 12.16 -7.89
N ILE A 347 -12.35 11.39 -7.27
CA ILE A 347 -11.83 11.71 -5.94
C ILE A 347 -10.73 12.75 -6.06
N VAL A 348 -10.95 13.91 -5.44
CA VAL A 348 -10.01 15.05 -5.46
C VAL A 348 -9.09 15.05 -4.23
N GLY A 349 -9.53 14.46 -3.13
CA GLY A 349 -8.72 14.38 -1.92
C GLY A 349 -9.30 13.51 -0.82
N VAL A 350 -8.48 13.29 0.20
CA VAL A 350 -8.79 12.49 1.38
C VAL A 350 -8.54 13.34 2.61
N ASP A 351 -9.48 13.33 3.55
CA ASP A 351 -9.38 14.11 4.78
C ASP A 351 -8.43 13.47 5.80
N ASP A 352 -8.08 14.25 6.83
CA ASP A 352 -7.40 13.75 8.03
C ASP A 352 -8.29 12.75 8.79
N LEU A 353 -9.61 12.88 8.69
CA LEU A 353 -10.58 11.95 9.25
C LEU A 353 -10.67 10.65 8.44
N ASP A 354 -10.73 9.52 9.15
CA ASP A 354 -10.91 8.21 8.53
C ASP A 354 -12.25 8.11 7.78
N GLY A 355 -12.22 7.47 6.60
CA GLY A 355 -13.41 7.26 5.77
C GLY A 355 -13.96 8.50 5.06
N VAL A 356 -13.30 9.67 5.13
CA VAL A 356 -13.78 10.90 4.49
C VAL A 356 -12.98 11.21 3.23
N ILE A 357 -13.70 11.39 2.12
CA ILE A 357 -13.16 11.76 0.80
C ILE A 357 -13.90 12.95 0.23
N TYR A 358 -13.18 13.68 -0.62
CA TYR A 358 -13.70 14.79 -1.39
C TYR A 358 -13.88 14.36 -2.84
N LEU A 359 -15.10 14.48 -3.33
CA LEU A 359 -15.49 14.08 -4.68
C LEU A 359 -15.82 15.33 -5.52
N ASN A 360 -15.48 15.26 -6.81
CA ASN A 360 -15.86 16.24 -7.82
C ASN A 360 -16.65 15.57 -8.95
N ASN A 361 -17.41 16.35 -9.73
CA ASN A 361 -18.27 15.88 -10.82
C ASN A 361 -19.30 14.81 -10.42
N CYS A 362 -19.61 14.67 -9.14
CA CYS A 362 -20.69 13.80 -8.68
C CYS A 362 -22.05 14.45 -8.91
N ARG A 363 -22.95 13.72 -9.57
CA ARG A 363 -24.37 14.08 -9.64
C ARG A 363 -25.03 13.74 -8.31
N THR A 364 -25.06 14.69 -7.39
CA THR A 364 -25.71 14.53 -6.08
C THR A 364 -26.93 15.45 -5.98
N LEU A 365 -27.92 15.01 -5.19
CA LEU A 365 -28.89 15.93 -4.65
C LEU A 365 -28.20 16.74 -3.55
N PRO A 366 -28.27 18.08 -3.56
CA PRO A 366 -27.69 18.88 -2.49
C PRO A 366 -28.47 18.61 -1.21
N ILE A 367 -27.91 17.76 -0.34
CA ILE A 367 -28.44 17.58 1.02
C ILE A 367 -27.95 18.78 1.82
N LEU A 368 -28.90 19.62 2.20
CA LEU A 368 -28.64 20.81 3.01
C LEU A 368 -28.40 20.35 4.46
N HIS A 369 -27.17 19.91 4.74
CA HIS A 369 -26.72 19.63 6.09
C HIS A 369 -26.60 20.96 6.85
N GLN A 370 -27.70 21.46 7.40
CA GLN A 370 -27.73 22.63 8.30
C GLN A 370 -26.94 22.43 9.62
N ARG A 371 -26.07 21.41 9.69
CA ARG A 371 -25.18 21.08 10.81
C ARG A 371 -23.78 20.65 10.34
N LEU A 372 -23.32 21.12 9.18
CA LEU A 372 -21.89 21.06 8.88
C LEU A 372 -21.18 22.17 9.68
N PRO A 373 -20.08 21.87 10.39
CA PRO A 373 -19.30 22.89 11.09
C PRO A 373 -18.87 24.02 10.13
N ASP A 374 -19.01 25.27 10.57
CA ASP A 374 -18.93 26.47 9.71
C ASP A 374 -17.63 26.59 8.88
N GLN A 375 -16.56 25.92 9.27
CA GLN A 375 -15.26 25.94 8.58
C GLN A 375 -15.22 25.13 7.27
N THR A 376 -16.14 24.18 7.04
CA THR A 376 -16.22 23.46 5.74
C THR A 376 -16.93 24.31 4.68
N ARG A 377 -17.79 25.24 5.12
CA ARG A 377 -18.56 26.15 4.26
C ARG A 377 -17.67 27.18 3.56
N THR A 378 -16.57 27.61 4.21
CA THR A 378 -15.61 28.55 3.62
C THR A 378 -14.77 27.90 2.52
N LYS A 379 -14.30 26.65 2.71
CA LYS A 379 -13.55 25.91 1.68
C LYS A 379 -14.39 25.51 0.46
N PHE A 380 -15.67 25.17 0.65
CA PHE A 380 -16.56 24.85 -0.47
C PHE A 380 -16.83 26.05 -1.37
N ASN A 381 -16.86 27.26 -0.79
CA ASN A 381 -16.99 28.50 -1.55
C ASN A 381 -15.71 28.88 -2.33
N GLU A 382 -14.53 28.42 -1.89
CA GLU A 382 -13.26 28.61 -2.62
C GLU A 382 -13.10 27.70 -3.84
N LEU A 383 -13.80 26.56 -3.88
CA LEU A 383 -13.78 25.58 -4.97
C LEU A 383 -14.78 25.89 -6.10
N ARG A 384 -15.59 26.95 -5.98
CA ARG A 384 -16.38 27.43 -7.12
C ARG A 384 -15.41 28.08 -8.13
N PRO A 385 -15.34 27.61 -9.39
CA PRO A 385 -14.66 28.38 -10.41
C PRO A 385 -15.35 29.75 -10.52
N SER A 386 -14.60 30.83 -10.35
CA SER A 386 -15.05 32.22 -10.41
C SER A 386 -15.44 32.68 -11.81
N LEU A 387 -16.10 31.82 -12.59
CA LEU A 387 -16.57 32.13 -13.94
C LEU A 387 -17.72 33.14 -13.93
N PHE A 388 -18.48 33.23 -12.84
CA PHE A 388 -19.63 34.13 -12.74
C PHE A 388 -19.26 35.64 -12.70
N PRO A 389 -18.30 36.11 -11.90
CA PRO A 389 -17.92 37.53 -11.94
C PRO A 389 -17.21 37.91 -13.23
N ALA A 390 -16.44 37.01 -13.84
CA ALA A 390 -15.76 37.28 -15.13
C ALA A 390 -16.75 37.43 -16.30
N LEU A 391 -17.80 36.60 -16.35
CA LEU A 391 -18.87 36.69 -17.35
C LEU A 391 -19.73 37.96 -17.17
N LEU A 392 -19.99 38.37 -15.93
CA LEU A 392 -20.69 39.62 -15.63
C LEU A 392 -19.88 40.85 -16.05
N LEU A 393 -18.56 40.83 -15.83
CA LEU A 393 -17.67 41.93 -16.21
C LEU A 393 -17.49 42.01 -17.74
N LEU A 394 -17.46 40.86 -18.43
CA LEU A 394 -17.44 40.80 -19.90
C LEU A 394 -18.76 41.32 -20.51
N GLY A 395 -19.90 40.98 -19.90
CA GLY A 395 -21.22 41.50 -20.30
C GLY A 395 -21.36 43.01 -20.09
N LEU A 396 -20.81 43.54 -19.00
CA LEU A 396 -20.79 44.99 -18.72
C LEU A 396 -19.86 45.76 -19.66
N LEU A 397 -18.70 45.21 -20.01
CA LEU A 397 -17.78 45.82 -20.98
C LEU A 397 -18.37 45.83 -22.40
N LEU A 398 -19.10 44.78 -22.80
CA LEU A 398 -19.81 44.74 -24.08
C LEU A 398 -20.97 45.76 -24.13
N LEU A 399 -21.67 45.98 -23.01
CA LEU A 399 -22.73 47.00 -22.92
C LEU A 399 -22.18 48.43 -22.91
N LEU A 400 -21.00 48.67 -22.34
CA LEU A 400 -20.36 49.98 -22.31
C LEU A 400 -19.63 50.33 -23.63
N GLY A 401 -19.16 49.33 -24.38
CA GLY A 401 -18.53 49.51 -25.69
C GLY A 401 -19.50 49.75 -26.85
N LEU A 402 -20.80 49.56 -26.66
CA LEU A 402 -21.85 49.79 -27.67
C LEU A 402 -22.43 51.21 -27.66
N ASN A 403 -21.98 52.07 -26.72
CA ASN A 403 -22.43 53.46 -26.58
C ASN A 403 -21.30 54.49 -26.81
N SER A 404 -20.26 54.12 -27.58
CA SER A 404 -19.18 55.02 -28.02
C SER A 404 -19.25 55.26 -29.52
#